data_AF-A0A4R9H576-F1
#
_entry.id   AF-A0A4R9H576-F1
#
_cell.length_a   1.000
_cell.length_b   1.000
_cell.length_c   1.000
_cell.angle_alpha   90.00
_cell.angle_beta   90.00
_cell.angle_gamma   90.00
#
_symmetry.space_group_name_H-M   'P 1'
#
loop_
_entity.id
_entity.type
_entity.pdbx_description
1 polymer ?
#
loop_
_entity_poly.entity_id
_entity_poly.type
_entity_poly.pdbx_seq_one_letter_code
_entity_poly.pdbx_strand_id
1 'polypeptide(L)'
;MNLSQFSEAQQEIIQDRSRFLQVIAAAGSGKTSTLVGVVQNELSQGTSGEEILILSFTRKAAGEIKERIKKKTNIDSVRVHTFHAFCLRALITWHPDFRNRRPSILTSSEKNLFFREWFRKESDIIGGIPYELLIGGSTLPSDFPQTWKSPLLEDYKNFKRKEGKLDLDDLVTMFLDSLENGEAWTEIPKRSLKRILVDEFQDTDPEQLRFLKLLSEQSKILVVGDDSQGIYSFRKSDITIFLNFPEMFQPCTRKFLNTNYRSLPKIVDTSSIPISKNKNKIEKKVIAYRKGKALVSRIKIDKIPELFNYLGELYKRSGGELKILCRSNHRIREYLRVGVPPELLLTIHSAKGLEFHTVIVDLADGWNLRKDSPEQIREEEHRVLYVALSRAKDCLIILGKRTGSGRETAEDLFFSYFKRDIPILKS
;
A
#
# COMPACT_ATOMS: atom_id res chain seq x y z
N MET A 1 -29.73 -1.05 10.20
CA MET A 1 -28.38 -0.51 10.46
C MET A 1 -28.51 0.97 10.84
N ASN A 2 -27.85 1.44 11.91
CA ASN A 2 -27.85 2.88 12.21
C ASN A 2 -26.80 3.61 11.36
N LEU A 3 -27.27 4.36 10.37
CA LEU A 3 -26.44 5.13 9.44
C LEU A 3 -25.95 6.46 10.01
N SER A 4 -26.49 6.94 11.14
CA SER A 4 -26.15 8.24 11.71
C SER A 4 -24.68 8.36 12.16
N GLN A 5 -23.98 7.24 12.31
CA GLN A 5 -22.55 7.20 12.63
C GLN A 5 -21.63 7.48 11.43
N PHE A 6 -22.18 7.52 10.22
CA PHE A 6 -21.46 7.72 8.96
C PHE A 6 -21.75 9.12 8.41
N SER A 7 -20.78 9.74 7.75
CA SER A 7 -21.03 10.99 7.03
C SER A 7 -21.93 10.77 5.82
N GLU A 8 -22.58 11.82 5.31
CA GLU A 8 -23.45 11.75 4.12
C GLU A 8 -22.79 11.03 2.93
N ALA A 9 -21.56 11.40 2.58
CA ALA A 9 -20.79 10.73 1.52
C ALA A 9 -20.57 9.22 1.77
N GLN A 10 -20.39 8.81 3.04
CA GLN A 10 -20.25 7.39 3.40
C GLN A 10 -21.59 6.68 3.31
N GLN A 11 -22.69 7.32 3.74
CA GLN A 11 -24.04 6.76 3.63
C GLN A 11 -24.42 6.50 2.17
N GLU A 12 -24.15 7.46 1.28
CA GLU A 12 -24.36 7.28 -0.16
C GLU A 12 -23.64 6.05 -0.70
N ILE A 13 -22.36 5.86 -0.34
CA ILE A 13 -21.56 4.69 -0.77
C ILE A 13 -22.12 3.39 -0.18
N ILE A 14 -22.49 3.40 1.10
CA ILE A 14 -23.00 2.22 1.81
C ILE A 14 -24.31 1.73 1.19
N GLN A 15 -25.16 2.67 0.75
CA GLN A 15 -26.48 2.38 0.18
C GLN A 15 -26.45 2.13 -1.34
N ASP A 16 -25.33 2.41 -2.00
CA ASP A 16 -25.19 2.29 -3.44
C ASP A 16 -25.37 0.83 -3.93
N ARG A 17 -26.18 0.68 -4.98
CA ARG A 17 -26.59 -0.62 -5.53
C ARG A 17 -25.89 -0.96 -6.85
N SER A 18 -25.05 -0.06 -7.37
CA SER A 18 -24.35 -0.26 -8.62
C SER A 18 -23.54 -1.54 -8.61
N ARG A 19 -23.48 -2.18 -9.78
CA ARG A 19 -22.71 -3.41 -9.96
C ARG A 19 -21.22 -3.13 -9.80
N PHE A 20 -20.72 -2.06 -10.41
CA PHE A 20 -19.33 -1.63 -10.30
C PHE A 20 -19.28 -0.23 -9.67
N LEU A 21 -18.64 -0.14 -8.51
CA LEU A 21 -18.52 1.09 -7.74
C LEU A 21 -17.05 1.38 -7.43
N GLN A 22 -16.57 2.53 -7.89
CA GLN A 22 -15.27 3.07 -7.53
C GLN A 22 -15.42 4.14 -6.45
N VAL A 23 -14.81 3.91 -5.30
CA VAL A 23 -14.73 4.89 -4.21
C VAL A 23 -13.34 5.53 -4.21
N ILE A 24 -13.30 6.81 -4.55
CA ILE A 24 -12.09 7.64 -4.59
C ILE A 24 -11.98 8.36 -3.26
N ALA A 25 -10.96 8.01 -2.49
CA ALA A 25 -10.79 8.50 -1.13
C ALA A 25 -9.58 9.42 -1.00
N ALA A 26 -9.65 10.31 -0.02
CA ALA A 26 -8.51 11.01 0.54
C ALA A 26 -7.87 10.22 1.69
N ALA A 27 -6.63 10.54 2.04
CA ALA A 27 -6.02 10.05 3.28
C ALA A 27 -6.91 10.38 4.50
N GLY A 28 -7.08 9.43 5.41
CA GLY A 28 -7.83 9.65 6.64
C GLY A 28 -9.34 9.86 6.45
N SER A 29 -9.94 9.47 5.32
CA SER A 29 -11.37 9.67 5.05
C SER A 29 -12.31 8.58 5.56
N GLY A 30 -11.76 7.54 6.20
CA GLY A 30 -12.54 6.41 6.70
C GLY A 30 -12.90 5.37 5.63
N LYS A 31 -12.00 5.11 4.66
CA LYS A 31 -12.11 4.01 3.68
C LYS A 31 -12.56 2.71 4.30
N THR A 32 -11.79 2.22 5.28
CA THR A 32 -12.05 0.97 5.99
C THR A 32 -13.38 0.99 6.74
N SER A 33 -13.72 2.10 7.42
CA SER A 33 -15.02 2.25 8.08
C SER A 33 -16.19 2.16 7.10
N THR A 34 -16.03 2.76 5.91
CA THR A 34 -17.03 2.74 4.84
C THR A 34 -17.20 1.33 4.29
N LEU A 35 -16.10 0.62 4.03
CA LEU A 35 -16.11 -0.77 3.57
C LEU A 35 -16.81 -1.68 4.59
N VAL A 36 -16.51 -1.53 5.89
CA VAL A 36 -17.23 -2.25 6.94
C VAL A 36 -18.73 -1.89 6.95
N GLY A 37 -19.08 -0.61 6.73
CA GLY A 37 -20.46 -0.16 6.61
C GLY A 37 -21.20 -0.83 5.43
N VAL A 38 -20.53 -1.00 4.29
CA VAL A 38 -21.09 -1.72 3.14
C VAL A 38 -21.39 -3.17 3.52
N VAL A 39 -20.46 -3.84 4.21
CA VAL A 39 -20.68 -5.22 4.70
C VAL A 39 -21.88 -5.28 5.66
N GLN A 40 -22.01 -4.34 6.59
CA GLN A 40 -23.16 -4.27 7.49
C GLN A 40 -24.48 -4.13 6.74
N ASN A 41 -24.50 -3.29 5.70
CA ASN A 41 -25.69 -3.09 4.87
C ASN A 41 -26.06 -4.37 4.09
N GLU A 42 -25.10 -5.02 3.45
CA GLU A 42 -25.30 -6.29 2.73
C GLU A 42 -25.88 -7.38 3.63
N LEU A 43 -25.28 -7.59 4.81
CA LEU A 43 -25.75 -8.56 5.78
C LEU A 43 -27.17 -8.24 6.26
N SER A 44 -27.50 -6.95 6.46
CA SER A 44 -28.84 -6.53 6.85
C SER A 44 -29.90 -6.71 5.75
N GLN A 45 -29.47 -6.83 4.49
CA GLN A 45 -30.34 -7.12 3.34
C GLN A 45 -30.46 -8.63 3.06
N GLY A 46 -29.85 -9.48 3.90
CA GLY A 46 -29.96 -10.94 3.80
C GLY A 46 -28.85 -11.63 3.00
N THR A 47 -27.83 -10.90 2.53
CA THR A 47 -26.63 -11.52 1.95
C THR A 47 -25.90 -12.30 3.04
N SER A 48 -25.58 -13.57 2.79
CA SER A 48 -24.80 -14.37 3.76
C SER A 48 -23.36 -13.89 3.80
N GLY A 49 -22.71 -13.95 4.97
CA GLY A 49 -21.30 -13.55 5.10
C GLY A 49 -20.37 -14.30 4.16
N GLU A 50 -20.67 -15.58 3.87
CA GLU A 50 -19.87 -16.38 2.94
C GLU A 50 -19.97 -15.90 1.48
N GLU A 51 -21.01 -15.13 1.15
CA GLU A 51 -21.22 -14.55 -0.18
C GLU A 51 -20.50 -13.21 -0.38
N ILE A 52 -19.81 -12.73 0.66
CA ILE A 52 -19.06 -11.47 0.68
C ILE A 52 -17.56 -11.78 0.77
N LEU A 53 -16.82 -11.35 -0.24
CA LEU A 53 -15.35 -11.39 -0.26
C LEU A 53 -14.78 -9.99 -0.10
N ILE A 54 -13.78 -9.86 0.77
CA ILE A 54 -12.98 -8.65 0.94
C ILE A 54 -11.53 -8.99 0.68
N LEU A 55 -10.93 -8.29 -0.28
CA LEU A 55 -9.53 -8.41 -0.65
C LEU A 55 -8.76 -7.20 -0.14
N SER A 56 -7.65 -7.45 0.55
CA SER A 56 -6.75 -6.42 1.07
C SER A 56 -5.30 -6.72 0.69
N PHE A 57 -4.49 -5.67 0.54
CA PHE A 57 -3.10 -5.79 0.11
C PHE A 57 -2.20 -6.51 1.14
N THR A 58 -2.48 -6.37 2.44
CA THR A 58 -1.64 -6.95 3.51
C THR A 58 -2.43 -7.84 4.45
N ARG A 59 -1.75 -8.84 5.03
CA ARG A 59 -2.35 -9.71 6.06
C ARG A 59 -2.80 -8.92 7.28
N LYS A 60 -2.05 -7.88 7.66
CA LYS A 60 -2.39 -6.99 8.78
C LYS A 60 -3.71 -6.26 8.52
N ALA A 61 -3.84 -5.61 7.36
CA ALA A 61 -5.07 -4.90 6.98
C ALA A 61 -6.27 -5.86 6.86
N ALA A 62 -6.08 -7.04 6.27
CA ALA A 62 -7.12 -8.08 6.25
C ALA A 62 -7.56 -8.50 7.68
N GLY A 63 -6.61 -8.69 8.60
CA GLY A 63 -6.90 -9.00 10.01
C GLY A 63 -7.70 -7.89 10.70
N GLU A 64 -7.26 -6.64 10.56
CA GLU A 64 -7.95 -5.47 11.13
C GLU A 64 -9.37 -5.29 10.58
N ILE A 65 -9.57 -5.48 9.27
CA ILE A 65 -10.91 -5.44 8.66
C ILE A 65 -11.79 -6.54 9.24
N LYS A 66 -11.27 -7.77 9.32
CA LYS A 66 -12.00 -8.92 9.86
C LYS A 66 -12.45 -8.69 11.29
N GLU A 67 -11.55 -8.21 12.15
CA GLU A 67 -11.87 -7.88 13.54
C GLU A 67 -12.92 -6.77 13.65
N ARG A 68 -12.82 -5.73 12.83
CA ARG A 68 -13.81 -4.64 12.80
C ARG A 68 -15.20 -5.13 12.38
N ILE A 69 -15.27 -6.01 11.37
CA ILE A 69 -16.53 -6.63 10.96
C ILE A 69 -17.11 -7.45 12.10
N LYS A 70 -16.33 -8.40 12.65
CA LYS A 70 -16.74 -9.24 13.78
C LYS A 70 -17.29 -8.39 14.94
N LYS A 71 -16.56 -7.33 15.33
CA LYS A 71 -16.98 -6.45 16.42
C LYS A 71 -18.29 -5.70 16.12
N LYS A 72 -18.56 -5.35 14.86
CA LYS A 72 -19.73 -4.57 14.46
C LYS A 72 -20.95 -5.41 14.06
N THR A 73 -20.76 -6.66 13.63
CA THR A 73 -21.84 -7.52 13.10
C THR A 73 -22.03 -8.80 13.89
N ASN A 74 -21.06 -9.19 14.72
CA ASN A 74 -20.98 -10.50 15.35
C ASN A 74 -20.96 -11.67 14.35
N ILE A 75 -20.57 -11.43 13.09
CA ILE A 75 -20.51 -12.43 12.03
C ILE A 75 -19.06 -12.70 11.65
N ASP A 76 -18.64 -13.96 11.78
CA ASP A 76 -17.29 -14.44 11.47
C ASP A 76 -17.15 -15.08 10.09
N SER A 77 -18.27 -15.33 9.40
CA SER A 77 -18.29 -16.04 8.11
C SER A 77 -17.89 -15.18 6.90
N VAL A 78 -17.73 -13.85 7.08
CA VAL A 78 -17.27 -12.95 6.02
C VAL A 78 -15.86 -13.30 5.57
N ARG A 79 -15.67 -13.51 4.27
CA ARG A 79 -14.39 -13.91 3.69
C ARG A 79 -13.47 -12.69 3.56
N VAL A 80 -12.53 -12.53 4.50
CA VAL A 80 -11.55 -11.43 4.47
C VAL A 80 -10.15 -12.01 4.26
N HIS A 81 -9.54 -11.71 3.12
CA HIS A 81 -8.30 -12.34 2.68
C HIS A 81 -7.37 -11.35 2.00
N THR A 82 -6.06 -11.67 1.99
CA THR A 82 -5.21 -11.17 0.91
C THR A 82 -5.47 -12.00 -0.35
N PHE A 83 -5.03 -11.48 -1.50
CA PHE A 83 -5.13 -12.19 -2.77
C PHE A 83 -4.61 -13.63 -2.70
N HIS A 84 -3.34 -13.80 -2.33
CA HIS A 84 -2.70 -15.11 -2.13
C HIS A 84 -3.47 -16.02 -1.16
N ALA A 85 -3.99 -15.46 -0.07
CA ALA A 85 -4.74 -16.25 0.92
C ALA A 85 -6.07 -16.75 0.37
N PHE A 86 -6.72 -15.97 -0.50
CA PHE A 86 -7.92 -16.41 -1.18
C PHE A 86 -7.62 -17.51 -2.21
N CYS A 87 -6.59 -17.37 -3.04
CA CYS A 87 -6.20 -18.40 -4.02
C CYS A 87 -5.88 -19.74 -3.35
N LEU A 88 -5.07 -19.72 -2.28
CA LEU A 88 -4.79 -20.92 -1.48
C LEU A 88 -6.06 -21.54 -0.90
N ARG A 89 -6.97 -20.72 -0.36
CA ARG A 89 -8.25 -21.22 0.16
C ARG A 89 -9.10 -21.82 -0.95
N ALA A 90 -9.17 -21.18 -2.11
CA ALA A 90 -9.93 -21.66 -3.26
C ALA A 90 -9.43 -23.03 -3.73
N LEU A 91 -8.12 -23.18 -3.88
CA LEU A 91 -7.48 -24.45 -4.25
C LEU A 91 -7.78 -25.55 -3.22
N ILE A 92 -7.54 -25.31 -1.93
CA ILE A 92 -7.80 -26.30 -0.87
C ILE A 92 -9.30 -26.65 -0.73
N THR A 93 -10.20 -25.74 -1.11
CA THR A 93 -11.65 -25.96 -0.95
C THR A 93 -12.26 -26.65 -2.17
N TRP A 94 -11.85 -26.27 -3.38
CA TRP A 94 -12.58 -26.61 -4.60
C TRP A 94 -11.76 -27.33 -5.66
N HIS A 95 -10.43 -27.17 -5.70
CA HIS A 95 -9.62 -27.82 -6.73
C HIS A 95 -9.60 -29.35 -6.52
N PRO A 96 -9.85 -30.17 -7.57
CA PRO A 96 -9.96 -31.63 -7.44
C PRO A 96 -8.76 -32.28 -6.74
N ASP A 97 -7.55 -31.89 -7.12
CA ASP A 97 -6.31 -32.48 -6.57
C ASP A 97 -6.01 -32.02 -5.13
N PHE A 98 -6.38 -30.79 -4.76
CA PHE A 98 -6.00 -30.21 -3.47
C PHE A 98 -7.07 -30.32 -2.40
N ARG A 99 -8.34 -30.56 -2.79
CA ARG A 99 -9.44 -30.74 -1.85
C ARG A 99 -9.20 -31.89 -0.87
N ASN A 100 -8.54 -32.94 -1.33
CA ASN A 100 -8.21 -34.12 -0.51
C ASN A 100 -6.75 -34.15 -0.05
N ARG A 101 -5.89 -33.31 -0.62
CA ARG A 101 -4.45 -33.29 -0.33
C ARG A 101 -3.95 -31.85 -0.31
N ARG A 102 -3.76 -31.27 0.88
CA ARG A 102 -3.24 -29.90 0.97
C ARG A 102 -1.89 -29.77 0.27
N PRO A 103 -1.66 -28.70 -0.51
CA PRO A 103 -0.37 -28.46 -1.13
C PRO A 103 0.69 -28.23 -0.05
N SER A 104 1.87 -28.82 -0.24
CA SER A 104 3.03 -28.55 0.60
C SER A 104 3.68 -27.25 0.14
N ILE A 105 3.78 -26.27 1.03
CA ILE A 105 4.22 -24.91 0.67
C ILE A 105 5.64 -24.66 1.16
N LEU A 106 6.49 -24.14 0.29
CA LEU A 106 7.82 -23.66 0.64
C LEU A 106 7.72 -22.52 1.66
N THR A 107 8.47 -22.67 2.74
CA THR A 107 8.66 -21.60 3.71
C THR A 107 9.58 -20.51 3.14
N SER A 108 9.50 -19.30 3.69
CA SER A 108 10.42 -18.23 3.34
C SER A 108 11.89 -18.63 3.57
N SER A 109 12.17 -19.38 4.64
CA SER A 109 13.53 -19.85 4.93
C SER A 109 14.07 -20.80 3.86
N GLU A 110 13.26 -21.75 3.39
CA GLU A 110 13.65 -22.69 2.32
C GLU A 110 13.84 -21.96 0.99
N LYS A 111 12.93 -21.05 0.65
CA LYS A 111 13.05 -20.19 -0.54
C LYS A 111 14.34 -19.37 -0.48
N ASN A 112 14.62 -18.72 0.64
CA ASN A 112 15.82 -17.90 0.84
C ASN A 112 17.11 -18.75 0.78
N LEU A 113 17.08 -19.96 1.35
CA LEU A 113 18.20 -20.89 1.28
C LEU A 113 18.52 -21.26 -0.16
N PHE A 114 17.51 -21.59 -0.98
CA PHE A 114 17.70 -21.86 -2.41
C PHE A 114 18.42 -20.71 -3.11
N PHE A 115 17.88 -19.49 -3.01
CA PHE A 115 18.47 -18.33 -3.69
C PHE A 115 19.89 -18.06 -3.22
N ARG A 116 20.14 -18.14 -1.90
CA ARG A 116 21.48 -17.97 -1.35
C ARG A 116 22.48 -18.98 -1.93
N GLU A 117 22.11 -20.25 -2.01
CA GLU A 117 22.98 -21.28 -2.58
C GLU A 117 23.16 -21.12 -4.10
N TRP A 118 22.12 -20.69 -4.82
CA TRP A 118 22.20 -20.44 -6.26
C TRP A 118 23.18 -19.30 -6.57
N PHE A 119 23.06 -18.15 -5.89
CA PHE A 119 24.01 -17.04 -6.07
C PHE A 119 25.41 -17.35 -5.59
N ARG A 120 25.57 -18.20 -4.57
CA ARG A 120 26.89 -18.62 -4.11
C ARG A 120 27.67 -19.37 -5.18
N LYS A 121 27.00 -20.11 -6.07
CA LYS A 121 27.67 -20.79 -7.20
C LYS A 121 28.23 -19.81 -8.23
N GLU A 122 27.65 -18.62 -8.31
CA GLU A 122 28.01 -17.57 -9.26
C GLU A 122 28.66 -16.35 -8.56
N SER A 123 29.25 -16.57 -7.38
CA SER A 123 29.78 -15.50 -6.50
C SER A 123 30.87 -14.66 -7.16
N ASP A 124 31.59 -15.23 -8.12
CA ASP A 124 32.68 -14.57 -8.83
C ASP A 124 32.18 -13.47 -9.78
N ILE A 125 30.87 -13.49 -10.12
CA ILE A 125 30.24 -12.57 -11.06
C ILE A 125 29.33 -11.55 -10.33
N ILE A 126 28.79 -11.89 -9.16
CA ILE A 126 27.90 -11.01 -8.39
C ILE A 126 28.43 -10.76 -6.97
N GLY A 127 28.83 -9.51 -6.71
CA GLY A 127 29.03 -9.00 -5.36
C GLY A 127 27.69 -8.88 -4.61
N GLY A 128 27.29 -9.93 -3.90
CA GLY A 128 26.32 -9.89 -2.81
C GLY A 128 24.99 -9.17 -3.06
N ILE A 129 24.20 -9.58 -4.07
CA ILE A 129 22.84 -9.06 -4.26
C ILE A 129 21.91 -9.59 -3.14
N PRO A 130 21.11 -8.73 -2.48
CA PRO A 130 20.06 -9.16 -1.57
C PRO A 130 18.99 -10.00 -2.29
N TYR A 131 18.82 -11.24 -1.84
CA TYR A 131 17.97 -12.24 -2.49
C TYR A 131 16.49 -11.81 -2.60
N GLU A 132 16.03 -10.90 -1.75
CA GLU A 132 14.66 -10.39 -1.72
C GLU A 132 14.28 -9.61 -2.99
N LEU A 133 15.26 -9.06 -3.74
CA LEU A 133 15.01 -8.28 -4.96
C LEU A 133 14.54 -9.16 -6.14
N LEU A 134 14.85 -10.45 -6.12
CA LEU A 134 14.55 -11.39 -7.21
C LEU A 134 13.16 -12.02 -7.06
N ILE A 135 12.61 -11.99 -5.84
CA ILE A 135 11.45 -12.78 -5.42
C ILE A 135 10.13 -12.02 -5.62
N GLY A 136 10.16 -10.69 -5.77
CA GLY A 136 8.95 -9.88 -5.95
C GLY A 136 8.52 -9.65 -7.40
N GLY A 137 9.28 -10.18 -8.37
CA GLY A 137 9.23 -9.71 -9.76
C GLY A 137 9.38 -8.19 -9.89
N SER A 138 9.99 -7.55 -8.88
CA SER A 138 10.70 -6.29 -9.01
C SER A 138 11.73 -6.45 -10.12
N THR A 139 11.97 -5.36 -10.86
CA THR A 139 13.06 -5.29 -11.84
C THR A 139 14.34 -5.79 -11.17
N LEU A 140 14.89 -6.86 -11.74
CA LEU A 140 16.24 -7.29 -11.43
C LEU A 140 17.14 -6.05 -11.53
N PRO A 141 18.15 -5.88 -10.65
CA PRO A 141 19.10 -4.77 -10.80
C PRO A 141 19.52 -4.63 -12.26
N SER A 142 19.74 -3.41 -12.76
CA SER A 142 20.18 -3.19 -14.16
C SER A 142 21.40 -4.04 -14.53
N ASP A 143 22.21 -4.33 -13.52
CA ASP A 143 23.48 -5.05 -13.63
C ASP A 143 23.29 -6.56 -13.44
N PHE A 144 22.05 -7.03 -13.25
CA PHE A 144 21.73 -8.45 -13.20
C PHE A 144 21.86 -9.04 -14.62
N PRO A 145 22.72 -10.06 -14.82
CA PRO A 145 22.90 -10.66 -16.13
C PRO A 145 21.58 -11.25 -16.63
N GLN A 146 21.02 -10.71 -17.72
CA GLN A 146 19.77 -11.24 -18.28
C GLN A 146 19.89 -12.71 -18.70
N THR A 147 21.11 -13.15 -19.04
CA THR A 147 21.47 -14.54 -19.32
C THR A 147 21.19 -15.49 -18.15
N TRP A 148 21.17 -15.00 -16.90
CA TRP A 148 20.94 -15.81 -15.71
C TRP A 148 19.47 -16.02 -15.37
N LYS A 149 18.59 -15.18 -15.92
CA LYS A 149 17.17 -15.21 -15.57
C LYS A 149 16.55 -16.57 -15.90
N SER A 150 16.78 -17.09 -17.11
CA SER A 150 16.22 -18.38 -17.53
C SER A 150 16.80 -19.56 -16.74
N PRO A 151 18.13 -19.70 -16.56
CA PRO A 151 18.70 -20.73 -15.70
C PRO A 151 18.20 -20.68 -14.25
N LEU A 152 18.17 -19.50 -13.62
CA LEU A 152 17.69 -19.33 -12.24
C LEU A 152 16.24 -19.80 -12.08
N LEU A 153 15.36 -19.40 -13.01
CA LEU A 153 13.95 -19.79 -12.97
C LEU A 153 13.75 -21.29 -13.18
N GLU A 154 14.52 -21.90 -14.09
CA GLU A 154 14.46 -23.35 -14.34
C GLU A 154 15.00 -24.15 -13.15
N ASP A 155 16.13 -23.74 -12.58
CA ASP A 155 16.69 -24.36 -11.37
C ASP A 155 15.74 -24.23 -10.18
N TYR A 156 15.08 -23.08 -10.02
CA TYR A 156 14.11 -22.87 -8.95
C TYR A 156 12.88 -23.77 -9.13
N LYS A 157 12.41 -23.93 -10.37
CA LYS A 157 11.33 -24.85 -10.71
C LYS A 157 11.73 -26.31 -10.42
N ASN A 158 12.96 -26.70 -10.74
CA ASN A 158 13.47 -28.04 -10.47
C ASN A 158 13.68 -28.29 -8.97
N PHE A 159 14.14 -27.29 -8.22
CA PHE A 159 14.18 -27.33 -6.76
C PHE A 159 12.79 -27.57 -6.16
N LYS A 160 11.78 -26.79 -6.57
CA LYS A 160 10.38 -26.97 -6.13
C LYS A 160 9.86 -28.38 -6.41
N ARG A 161 10.10 -28.89 -7.63
CA ARG A 161 9.74 -30.26 -8.03
C ARG A 161 10.41 -31.33 -7.18
N LYS A 162 11.72 -31.20 -6.93
CA LYS A 162 12.51 -32.13 -6.12
C LYS A 162 12.00 -32.19 -4.67
N GLU A 163 11.65 -31.04 -4.09
CA GLU A 163 11.09 -30.97 -2.74
C GLU A 163 9.62 -31.39 -2.68
N GLY A 164 8.93 -31.52 -3.83
CA GLY A 164 7.50 -31.77 -3.89
C GLY A 164 6.67 -30.63 -3.29
N LYS A 165 7.17 -29.38 -3.39
CA LYS A 165 6.58 -28.19 -2.78
C LYS A 165 6.24 -27.12 -3.82
N LEU A 166 5.22 -26.34 -3.52
CA LEU A 166 4.82 -25.15 -4.27
C LEU A 166 5.19 -23.90 -3.47
N ASP A 167 5.33 -22.76 -4.13
CA ASP A 167 5.32 -21.46 -3.45
C ASP A 167 3.95 -20.76 -3.57
N LEU A 168 3.80 -19.58 -2.96
CA LEU A 168 2.53 -18.85 -2.99
C LEU A 168 2.20 -18.30 -4.39
N ASP A 169 3.21 -18.05 -5.22
CA ASP A 169 3.05 -17.48 -6.56
C ASP A 169 2.57 -18.58 -7.54
N ASP A 170 3.01 -19.82 -7.34
CA ASP A 170 2.50 -21.00 -8.05
C ASP A 170 0.99 -21.16 -7.82
N LEU A 171 0.53 -21.06 -6.57
CA LEU A 171 -0.88 -21.20 -6.23
C LEU A 171 -1.76 -20.10 -6.84
N VAL A 172 -1.21 -18.89 -6.92
CA VAL A 172 -1.87 -17.78 -7.61
C VAL A 172 -1.99 -18.10 -9.10
N THR A 173 -0.88 -18.49 -9.73
CA THR A 173 -0.82 -18.82 -11.15
C THR A 173 -1.80 -19.96 -11.47
N MET A 174 -1.76 -21.05 -10.71
CA MET A 174 -2.67 -22.18 -10.90
C MET A 174 -4.14 -21.76 -10.83
N PHE A 175 -4.53 -20.94 -9.85
CA PHE A 175 -5.93 -20.52 -9.77
C PHE A 175 -6.32 -19.59 -10.92
N LEU A 176 -5.44 -18.67 -11.32
CA LEU A 176 -5.69 -17.76 -12.44
C LEU A 176 -5.80 -18.54 -13.76
N ASP A 177 -4.89 -19.47 -14.02
CA ASP A 177 -4.92 -20.35 -15.19
C ASP A 177 -6.21 -21.16 -15.22
N SER A 178 -6.65 -21.73 -14.09
CA SER A 178 -7.92 -22.46 -14.02
C SER A 178 -9.15 -21.56 -14.29
N LEU A 179 -9.10 -20.29 -13.88
CA LEU A 179 -10.16 -19.32 -14.18
C LEU A 179 -10.17 -18.99 -15.68
N GLU A 180 -9.01 -18.75 -16.28
CA GLU A 180 -8.85 -18.42 -17.70
C GLU A 180 -9.25 -19.59 -18.62
N ASN A 181 -8.90 -20.82 -18.22
CA ASN A 181 -9.24 -22.04 -18.95
C ASN A 181 -10.70 -22.49 -18.72
N GLY A 182 -11.45 -21.78 -17.87
CA GLY A 182 -12.86 -22.12 -17.58
C GLY A 182 -13.03 -23.48 -16.91
N GLU A 183 -12.09 -23.89 -16.07
CA GLU A 183 -12.17 -25.18 -15.38
C GLU A 183 -13.39 -25.25 -14.47
N ALA A 184 -14.10 -26.38 -14.49
CA ALA A 184 -15.42 -26.54 -13.86
C ALA A 184 -15.43 -26.22 -12.36
N TRP A 185 -14.32 -26.46 -11.64
CA TRP A 185 -14.25 -26.20 -10.20
C TRP A 185 -14.27 -24.70 -9.87
N THR A 186 -13.88 -23.83 -10.82
CA THR A 186 -13.86 -22.37 -10.63
C THR A 186 -15.24 -21.73 -10.68
N GLU A 187 -16.25 -22.43 -11.21
CA GLU A 187 -17.64 -21.96 -11.19
C GLU A 187 -18.21 -21.84 -9.77
N ILE A 188 -17.73 -22.68 -8.85
CA ILE A 188 -18.18 -22.67 -7.45
C ILE A 188 -17.80 -21.34 -6.77
N PRO A 189 -16.52 -20.89 -6.77
CA PRO A 189 -16.17 -19.57 -6.24
C PRO A 189 -16.96 -18.44 -6.90
N LYS A 190 -17.02 -18.40 -8.24
CA LYS A 190 -17.71 -17.32 -8.99
C LYS A 190 -19.18 -17.18 -8.58
N ARG A 191 -19.92 -18.29 -8.51
CA ARG A 191 -21.35 -18.30 -8.14
C ARG A 191 -21.58 -18.05 -6.65
N SER A 192 -20.62 -18.44 -5.81
CA SER A 192 -20.75 -18.26 -4.36
C SER A 192 -20.63 -16.81 -3.91
N LEU A 193 -20.07 -15.92 -4.74
CA LEU A 193 -19.77 -14.54 -4.37
C LEU A 193 -20.78 -13.57 -4.98
N LYS A 194 -21.58 -12.93 -4.11
CA LYS A 194 -22.49 -11.85 -4.52
C LYS A 194 -21.82 -10.49 -4.49
N ARG A 195 -20.90 -10.28 -3.55
CA ARG A 195 -20.20 -8.99 -3.35
C ARG A 195 -18.70 -9.21 -3.18
N ILE A 196 -17.91 -8.48 -3.95
CA ILE A 196 -16.46 -8.39 -3.84
C ILE A 196 -16.08 -6.95 -3.48
N LEU A 197 -15.38 -6.78 -2.38
CA LEU A 197 -14.88 -5.49 -1.89
C LEU A 197 -13.34 -5.51 -1.97
N VAL A 198 -12.72 -4.48 -2.52
CA VAL A 198 -11.26 -4.38 -2.60
C VAL A 198 -10.78 -3.12 -1.91
N ASP A 199 -9.94 -3.27 -0.89
CA ASP A 199 -9.31 -2.16 -0.18
C ASP A 199 -7.94 -1.83 -0.78
N GLU A 200 -7.54 -0.56 -0.69
CA GLU A 200 -6.29 -0.02 -1.25
C GLU A 200 -6.08 -0.41 -2.74
N PHE A 201 -7.15 -0.30 -3.55
CA PHE A 201 -7.16 -0.74 -4.96
C PHE A 201 -6.12 -0.04 -5.86
N GLN A 202 -5.57 1.11 -5.43
CA GLN A 202 -4.46 1.74 -6.13
C GLN A 202 -3.15 0.94 -6.13
N ASP A 203 -3.05 -0.07 -5.25
CA ASP A 203 -1.88 -0.94 -5.12
C ASP A 203 -2.07 -2.28 -5.86
N THR A 204 -3.11 -2.39 -6.70
CA THR A 204 -3.39 -3.56 -7.54
C THR A 204 -2.42 -3.68 -8.70
N ASP A 205 -2.03 -4.90 -9.03
CA ASP A 205 -1.20 -5.25 -10.19
C ASP A 205 -2.04 -5.88 -11.34
N PRO A 206 -1.47 -6.06 -12.55
CA PRO A 206 -2.21 -6.63 -13.69
C PRO A 206 -2.74 -8.06 -13.51
N GLU A 207 -2.08 -8.90 -12.69
CA GLU A 207 -2.55 -10.28 -12.42
C GLU A 207 -3.76 -10.25 -11.49
N GLN A 208 -3.72 -9.41 -10.45
CA GLN A 208 -4.85 -9.16 -9.56
C GLN A 208 -6.06 -8.57 -10.31
N LEU A 209 -5.83 -7.66 -11.26
CA LEU A 209 -6.89 -7.15 -12.13
C LEU A 209 -7.54 -8.25 -12.97
N ARG A 210 -6.73 -9.11 -13.62
CA ARG A 210 -7.24 -10.24 -14.43
C ARG A 210 -8.10 -11.17 -13.58
N PHE A 211 -7.58 -11.57 -12.43
CA PHE A 211 -8.33 -12.34 -11.44
C PHE A 211 -9.66 -11.67 -11.08
N LEU A 212 -9.66 -10.37 -10.79
CA LEU A 212 -10.87 -9.67 -10.36
C LEU A 212 -11.90 -9.67 -11.48
N LYS A 213 -11.49 -9.45 -12.73
CA LYS A 213 -12.39 -9.52 -13.89
C LYS A 213 -13.05 -10.90 -14.02
N LEU A 214 -12.27 -11.98 -13.96
CA LEU A 214 -12.77 -13.36 -14.11
C LEU A 214 -13.64 -13.80 -12.93
N LEU A 215 -13.25 -13.46 -11.70
CA LEU A 215 -13.99 -13.86 -10.51
C LEU A 215 -15.32 -13.10 -10.36
N SER A 216 -15.40 -11.87 -10.86
CA SER A 216 -16.54 -10.97 -10.67
C SER A 216 -17.61 -11.01 -11.76
N GLU A 217 -17.54 -11.97 -12.68
CA GLU A 217 -18.50 -12.12 -13.79
C GLU A 217 -19.97 -12.11 -13.35
N GLN A 218 -20.26 -12.54 -12.12
CA GLN A 218 -21.61 -12.61 -11.54
C GLN A 218 -21.75 -11.81 -10.23
N SER A 219 -20.72 -11.07 -9.83
CA SER A 219 -20.67 -10.35 -8.56
C SER A 219 -20.80 -8.84 -8.75
N LYS A 220 -21.21 -8.15 -7.68
CA LYS A 220 -21.01 -6.70 -7.56
C LYS A 220 -19.60 -6.44 -7.02
N ILE A 221 -18.89 -5.48 -7.61
CA ILE A 221 -17.57 -5.04 -7.15
C ILE A 221 -17.66 -3.63 -6.59
N LEU A 222 -17.07 -3.42 -5.43
CA LEU A 222 -16.75 -2.11 -4.91
C LEU A 222 -15.25 -2.04 -4.63
N VAL A 223 -14.56 -1.11 -5.27
CA VAL A 223 -13.15 -0.83 -4.99
C VAL A 223 -13.02 0.47 -4.23
N VAL A 224 -12.15 0.50 -3.22
CA VAL A 224 -11.82 1.72 -2.47
C VAL A 224 -10.33 1.97 -2.60
N GLY A 225 -9.95 3.20 -2.93
CA GLY A 225 -8.54 3.55 -3.05
C GLY A 225 -8.30 5.05 -3.05
N ASP A 226 -7.02 5.40 -2.97
CA ASP A 226 -6.53 6.77 -3.04
C ASP A 226 -5.35 6.81 -4.01
N ASP A 227 -5.56 7.38 -5.19
CA ASP A 227 -4.55 7.49 -6.25
C ASP A 227 -3.29 8.25 -5.79
N SER A 228 -3.42 9.16 -4.82
CA SER A 228 -2.30 9.89 -4.22
C SER A 228 -1.44 9.01 -3.29
N GLN A 229 -1.87 7.79 -2.97
CA GLN A 229 -1.15 6.84 -2.11
C GLN A 229 -0.63 5.59 -2.82
N GLY A 230 -0.70 5.52 -4.16
CA GLY A 230 -0.10 4.41 -4.93
C GLY A 230 1.42 4.52 -4.97
N ILE A 231 2.12 3.75 -4.13
CA ILE A 231 3.58 3.83 -3.92
C ILE A 231 4.28 2.46 -3.98
N TYR A 232 3.63 1.44 -4.54
CA TYR A 232 4.15 0.08 -4.61
C TYR A 232 4.46 -0.36 -6.06
N SER A 233 4.84 0.56 -6.97
CA SER A 233 5.16 0.16 -8.35
C SER A 233 6.35 -0.80 -8.43
N PHE A 234 7.30 -0.67 -7.50
CA PHE A 234 8.41 -1.61 -7.32
C PHE A 234 7.94 -3.02 -6.96
N ARG A 235 6.67 -3.21 -6.58
CA ARG A 235 5.99 -4.50 -6.38
C ARG A 235 4.99 -4.83 -7.49
N LYS A 236 5.18 -4.27 -8.70
CA LYS A 236 4.34 -4.41 -9.89
C LYS A 236 2.95 -3.74 -9.83
N SER A 237 2.63 -3.01 -8.76
CA SER A 237 1.37 -2.27 -8.71
C SER A 237 1.33 -1.23 -9.83
N ASP A 238 0.20 -1.12 -10.51
CA ASP A 238 0.00 -0.18 -11.60
C ASP A 238 -1.15 0.76 -11.26
N ILE A 239 -0.80 2.02 -10.94
CA ILE A 239 -1.76 3.05 -10.58
C ILE A 239 -2.80 3.31 -11.68
N THR A 240 -2.44 3.06 -12.96
CA THR A 240 -3.35 3.26 -14.08
C THR A 240 -4.56 2.32 -14.01
N ILE A 241 -4.44 1.16 -13.34
CA ILE A 241 -5.56 0.26 -13.07
C ILE A 241 -6.63 0.95 -12.22
N PHE A 242 -6.21 1.72 -11.21
CA PHE A 242 -7.14 2.50 -10.41
C PHE A 242 -7.72 3.66 -11.20
N LEU A 243 -6.90 4.42 -11.92
CA LEU A 243 -7.35 5.57 -12.70
C LEU A 243 -8.37 5.17 -13.79
N ASN A 244 -8.13 4.02 -14.43
CA ASN A 244 -8.91 3.50 -15.56
C ASN A 244 -9.97 2.46 -15.16
N PHE A 245 -10.26 2.31 -13.86
CA PHE A 245 -11.24 1.33 -13.39
C PHE A 245 -12.59 1.45 -14.11
N PRO A 246 -13.13 2.65 -14.35
CA PRO A 246 -14.43 2.80 -14.98
C PRO A 246 -14.44 2.31 -16.43
N GLU A 247 -13.38 2.56 -17.19
CA GLU A 247 -13.19 2.07 -18.56
C GLU A 247 -13.15 0.54 -18.59
N MET A 248 -12.64 -0.10 -17.54
CA MET A 248 -12.51 -1.56 -17.43
C MET A 248 -13.74 -2.27 -16.88
N PHE A 249 -14.62 -1.58 -16.13
CA PHE A 249 -15.77 -2.17 -15.44
C PHE A 249 -17.04 -1.33 -15.69
N GLN A 250 -17.79 -1.65 -16.76
CA GLN A 250 -18.95 -0.87 -17.20
C GLN A 250 -20.29 -1.59 -16.94
N PRO A 251 -21.37 -0.88 -16.53
CA PRO A 251 -21.41 0.54 -16.15
C PRO A 251 -20.79 0.79 -14.76
N CYS A 252 -19.98 1.84 -14.62
CA CYS A 252 -19.31 2.22 -13.38
C CYS A 252 -19.93 3.45 -12.72
N THR A 253 -20.13 3.39 -11.41
CA THR A 253 -20.40 4.58 -10.59
C THR A 253 -19.13 5.01 -9.87
N ARG A 254 -18.81 6.31 -9.88
CA ARG A 254 -17.72 6.90 -9.07
C ARG A 254 -18.32 7.67 -7.88
N LYS A 255 -17.78 7.47 -6.68
CA LYS A 255 -18.13 8.20 -5.46
C LYS A 255 -16.87 8.69 -4.75
N PHE A 256 -16.99 9.75 -3.96
CA PHE A 256 -15.84 10.42 -3.34
C PHE A 256 -15.92 10.44 -1.82
N LEU A 257 -14.80 10.13 -1.16
CA LEU A 257 -14.58 10.32 0.27
C LEU A 257 -13.52 11.42 0.48
N ASN A 258 -13.97 12.66 0.39
CA ASN A 258 -13.11 13.85 0.37
C ASN A 258 -12.76 14.43 1.75
N THR A 259 -13.51 14.05 2.79
CA THR A 259 -13.31 14.58 4.15
C THR A 259 -12.17 13.83 4.84
N ASN A 260 -11.12 14.53 5.27
CA ASN A 260 -10.03 14.01 6.09
C ASN A 260 -10.36 14.21 7.58
N TYR A 261 -10.50 13.11 8.32
CA TYR A 261 -10.79 13.12 9.76
C TYR A 261 -9.53 13.04 10.64
N ARG A 262 -8.37 12.81 10.04
CA ARG A 262 -7.09 12.55 10.73
C ARG A 262 -6.36 13.82 11.09
N SER A 263 -6.12 14.67 10.10
CA SER A 263 -5.12 15.73 10.14
C SER A 263 -5.76 17.10 10.28
N LEU A 264 -5.08 18.00 10.99
CA LEU A 264 -5.47 19.40 11.05
C LEU A 264 -5.32 20.11 9.67
N PRO A 265 -6.07 21.20 9.41
CA PRO A 265 -6.20 21.78 8.07
C PRO A 265 -4.87 22.10 7.38
N LYS A 266 -3.94 22.79 8.07
CA LYS A 266 -2.65 23.16 7.47
C LYS A 266 -1.81 21.93 7.06
N ILE A 267 -1.95 20.79 7.74
CA ILE A 267 -1.28 19.54 7.32
C ILE A 267 -1.94 18.98 6.07
N VAL A 268 -3.27 18.99 5.98
CA VAL A 268 -4.00 18.56 4.76
C VAL A 268 -3.53 19.38 3.57
N ASP A 269 -3.51 20.71 3.70
CA ASP A 269 -3.04 21.62 2.65
C ASP A 269 -1.59 21.35 2.28
N THR A 270 -0.70 21.26 3.27
CA THR A 270 0.75 21.03 3.05
C THR A 270 0.99 19.69 2.37
N SER A 271 0.28 18.65 2.79
CA SER A 271 0.43 17.31 2.23
C SER A 271 0.02 17.26 0.76
N SER A 272 -0.90 18.12 0.30
CA SER A 272 -1.40 18.15 -1.08
C SER A 272 -0.41 18.77 -2.09
N ILE A 273 0.58 19.54 -1.61
CA ILE A 273 1.53 20.29 -2.45
C ILE A 273 2.30 19.41 -3.44
N PRO A 274 2.82 18.22 -3.06
CA PRO A 274 3.47 17.32 -4.03
C PRO A 274 2.49 16.77 -5.06
N ILE A 275 1.26 16.44 -4.67
CA ILE A 275 0.25 15.83 -5.55
C ILE A 275 -0.28 16.81 -6.59
N SER A 276 -0.37 18.11 -6.26
CA SER A 276 -0.80 19.12 -7.23
C SER A 276 0.11 19.17 -8.47
N LYS A 277 1.35 18.69 -8.35
CA LYS A 277 2.34 18.61 -9.44
C LYS A 277 2.18 17.38 -10.34
N ASN A 278 1.40 16.37 -9.94
CA ASN A 278 1.13 15.21 -10.78
C ASN A 278 0.09 15.57 -11.84
N LYS A 279 0.27 15.04 -13.05
CA LYS A 279 -0.67 15.18 -14.17
C LYS A 279 -1.65 14.01 -14.19
N ASN A 280 -1.16 12.79 -13.98
CA ASN A 280 -2.00 11.59 -13.95
C ASN A 280 -2.58 11.39 -12.55
N LYS A 281 -3.70 12.07 -12.27
CA LYS A 281 -4.42 11.95 -10.99
C LYS A 281 -5.92 12.12 -11.18
N ILE A 282 -6.69 11.67 -10.19
CA ILE A 282 -8.11 12.01 -10.10
C ILE A 282 -8.23 13.32 -9.32
N GLU A 283 -8.79 14.34 -9.96
CA GLU A 283 -9.04 15.61 -9.30
C GLU A 283 -10.04 15.42 -8.15
N LYS A 284 -9.58 15.74 -6.94
CA LYS A 284 -10.38 15.64 -5.72
C LYS A 284 -9.99 16.74 -4.75
N LYS A 285 -11.01 17.38 -4.16
CA LYS A 285 -10.81 18.42 -3.15
C LYS A 285 -10.87 17.81 -1.76
N VAL A 286 -9.72 17.71 -1.09
CA VAL A 286 -9.65 17.18 0.28
C VAL A 286 -10.02 18.27 1.29
N ILE A 287 -10.91 17.96 2.23
CA ILE A 287 -11.41 18.91 3.24
C ILE A 287 -11.10 18.37 4.63
N ALA A 288 -10.41 19.15 5.47
CA ALA A 288 -10.17 18.75 6.86
C ALA A 288 -11.44 18.87 7.71
N TYR A 289 -11.81 17.80 8.42
CA TYR A 289 -12.90 17.82 9.40
C TYR A 289 -12.50 18.47 10.72
N ARG A 290 -11.26 18.18 11.16
CA ARG A 290 -10.74 18.70 12.43
C ARG A 290 -10.57 20.22 12.33
N LYS A 291 -10.88 20.92 13.43
CA LYS A 291 -10.62 22.35 13.60
C LYS A 291 -9.40 22.53 14.51
N GLY A 292 -8.53 23.49 14.19
CA GLY A 292 -7.36 23.80 15.01
C GLY A 292 -6.18 24.31 14.20
N LYS A 293 -5.10 24.67 14.90
CA LYS A 293 -3.84 25.14 14.31
C LYS A 293 -2.79 24.05 14.43
N ALA A 294 -2.40 23.47 13.30
CA ALA A 294 -1.29 22.53 13.25
C ALA A 294 0.05 23.26 13.41
N LEU A 295 1.03 22.63 14.05
CA LEU A 295 2.42 23.07 13.94
C LEU A 295 2.99 22.48 12.65
N VAL A 296 3.18 23.31 11.62
CA VAL A 296 3.86 22.90 10.39
C VAL A 296 5.09 23.77 10.20
N SER A 297 6.28 23.17 10.17
CA SER A 297 7.52 23.92 10.09
C SER A 297 8.61 23.16 9.34
N ARG A 298 9.64 23.89 8.92
CA ARG A 298 10.82 23.36 8.22
C ARG A 298 12.07 23.55 9.05
N ILE A 299 12.98 22.59 8.99
CA ILE A 299 14.28 22.67 9.65
C ILE A 299 15.35 22.28 8.64
N LYS A 300 16.50 22.95 8.74
CA LYS A 300 17.71 22.58 8.02
C LYS A 300 18.81 22.22 9.01
N ILE A 301 19.40 21.04 8.85
CA ILE A 301 20.53 20.56 9.65
C ILE A 301 21.71 20.22 8.74
N ASP A 302 22.94 20.29 9.24
CA ASP A 302 24.10 19.73 8.52
C ASP A 302 24.39 18.30 8.98
N LYS A 303 24.17 18.02 10.28
CA LYS A 303 24.34 16.69 10.88
C LYS A 303 23.12 16.29 11.69
N ILE A 304 22.79 15.00 11.69
CA ILE A 304 21.65 14.43 12.45
C ILE A 304 21.63 14.88 13.93
N PRO A 305 22.76 14.95 14.67
CA PRO A 305 22.75 15.41 16.06
C PRO A 305 22.17 16.82 16.29
N GLU A 306 22.15 17.72 15.29
CA GLU A 306 21.47 19.01 15.42
C GLU A 306 19.94 18.86 15.62
N LEU A 307 19.36 17.73 15.22
CA LEU A 307 17.94 17.45 15.44
C LEU A 307 17.62 17.32 16.94
N PHE A 308 18.60 16.96 17.78
CA PHE A 308 18.40 16.82 19.23
C PHE A 308 17.97 18.10 19.91
N ASN A 309 18.32 19.26 19.34
CA ASN A 309 17.85 20.57 19.82
C ASN A 309 16.31 20.70 19.76
N TYR A 310 15.65 19.95 18.87
CA TYR A 310 14.20 20.00 18.65
C TYR A 310 13.47 18.77 19.17
N LEU A 311 14.12 17.59 19.19
CA LEU A 311 13.44 16.32 19.51
C LEU A 311 12.79 16.34 20.90
N GLY A 312 13.43 16.94 21.90
CA GLY A 312 12.90 16.98 23.27
C GLY A 312 11.54 17.67 23.36
N GLU A 313 11.40 18.87 22.80
CA GLU A 313 10.14 19.60 22.81
C GLU A 313 9.09 18.89 21.95
N LEU A 314 9.47 18.42 20.76
CA LEU A 314 8.55 17.75 19.85
C LEU A 314 8.00 16.43 20.43
N TYR A 315 8.83 15.67 21.13
CA TYR A 315 8.45 14.43 21.81
C TYR A 315 7.54 14.71 23.01
N LYS A 316 7.85 15.74 23.81
CA LYS A 316 6.99 16.18 24.92
C LYS A 316 5.63 16.65 24.41
N ARG A 317 5.61 17.47 23.36
CA ARG A 317 4.38 17.96 22.71
C ARG A 317 3.52 16.81 22.18
N SER A 318 4.13 15.74 21.69
CA SER A 318 3.40 14.59 21.14
C SER A 318 2.93 13.58 22.18
N GLY A 319 3.26 13.77 23.47
CA GLY A 319 3.03 12.73 24.48
C GLY A 319 3.71 11.40 24.13
N GLY A 320 4.85 11.45 23.44
CA GLY A 320 5.56 10.26 22.95
C GLY A 320 5.13 9.72 21.58
N GLU A 321 4.03 10.21 20.99
CA GLU A 321 3.61 9.82 19.63
C GLU A 321 4.35 10.58 18.51
N LEU A 322 5.69 10.48 18.51
CA LEU A 322 6.56 11.06 17.48
C LEU A 322 7.15 9.99 16.57
N LYS A 323 7.20 10.25 15.26
CA LYS A 323 7.99 9.45 14.30
C LYS A 323 8.82 10.31 13.37
N ILE A 324 10.00 9.81 13.04
CA ILE A 324 10.87 10.30 11.97
C ILE A 324 10.73 9.32 10.81
N LEU A 325 10.27 9.83 9.67
CA LEU A 325 10.05 9.05 8.46
C LEU A 325 11.20 9.27 7.49
N CYS A 326 11.87 8.18 7.15
CA CYS A 326 13.00 8.15 6.23
C CYS A 326 12.62 7.45 4.93
N ARG A 327 13.20 7.87 3.80
CA ARG A 327 12.96 7.23 2.51
C ARG A 327 13.66 5.87 2.37
N SER A 328 14.79 5.66 3.04
CA SER A 328 15.61 4.43 2.93
C SER A 328 15.99 3.84 4.30
N ASN A 329 16.22 2.52 4.32
CA ASN A 329 16.80 1.84 5.49
C ASN A 329 18.25 2.29 5.77
N HIS A 330 18.97 2.74 4.73
CA HIS A 330 20.30 3.33 4.90
C HIS A 330 20.22 4.54 5.81
N ARG A 331 19.30 5.47 5.52
CA ARG A 331 19.07 6.66 6.32
C ARG A 331 18.66 6.34 7.75
N ILE A 332 17.80 5.34 7.96
CA ILE A 332 17.47 4.84 9.31
C ILE A 332 18.72 4.41 10.09
N ARG A 333 19.65 3.67 9.47
CA ARG A 333 20.91 3.27 10.11
C ARG A 333 21.82 4.45 10.48
N GLU A 334 21.73 5.56 9.76
CA GLU A 334 22.45 6.79 10.14
C GLU A 334 21.89 7.39 11.45
N TYR A 335 20.56 7.45 11.59
CA TYR A 335 19.92 7.88 12.84
C TYR A 335 20.26 6.98 14.02
N LEU A 336 20.23 5.66 13.82
CA LEU A 336 20.58 4.69 14.87
C LEU A 336 22.02 4.86 15.35
N ARG A 337 22.97 5.10 14.43
CA ARG A 337 24.40 5.30 14.77
C ARG A 337 24.66 6.51 15.67
N VAL A 338 23.81 7.53 15.60
CA VAL A 338 23.94 8.72 16.45
C VAL A 338 23.08 8.66 17.71
N GLY A 339 22.46 7.51 17.99
CA GLY A 339 21.72 7.26 19.23
C GLY A 339 20.23 7.62 19.20
N VAL A 340 19.63 7.83 18.02
CA VAL A 340 18.17 8.03 17.94
C VAL A 340 17.46 6.69 18.20
N PRO A 341 16.48 6.63 19.11
CA PRO A 341 15.80 5.38 19.44
C PRO A 341 15.10 4.74 18.23
N PRO A 342 15.22 3.41 18.03
CA PRO A 342 14.65 2.69 16.89
C PRO A 342 13.12 2.82 16.80
N GLU A 343 12.44 2.93 17.93
CA GLU A 343 10.99 3.12 17.99
C GLU A 343 10.55 4.46 17.39
N LEU A 344 11.40 5.47 17.28
CA LEU A 344 11.05 6.73 16.62
C LEU A 344 11.18 6.65 15.09
N LEU A 345 11.81 5.60 14.55
CA LEU A 345 12.23 5.54 13.16
C LEU A 345 11.33 4.60 12.35
N LEU A 346 10.85 5.07 11.20
CA LEU A 346 10.13 4.23 10.23
C LEU A 346 10.52 4.62 8.80
N THR A 347 10.45 3.66 7.88
CA THR A 347 10.47 4.03 6.46
C THR A 347 9.10 4.61 6.07
N ILE A 348 9.08 5.50 5.08
CA ILE A 348 7.81 6.05 4.54
C ILE A 348 6.87 4.92 4.09
N HIS A 349 7.41 3.88 3.44
CA HIS A 349 6.65 2.73 2.98
C HIS A 349 6.02 1.94 4.14
N SER A 350 6.78 1.72 5.22
CA SER A 350 6.28 1.05 6.42
C SER A 350 5.26 1.90 7.20
N ALA A 351 5.27 3.22 7.02
CA ALA A 351 4.31 4.13 7.64
C ALA A 351 2.99 4.24 6.86
N LYS A 352 2.87 3.68 5.65
CA LYS A 352 1.60 3.66 4.91
C LYS A 352 0.52 2.94 5.73
N GLY A 353 -0.65 3.56 5.87
CA GLY A 353 -1.73 3.09 6.75
C GLY A 353 -1.64 3.52 8.21
N LEU A 354 -0.48 4.00 8.69
CA LEU A 354 -0.30 4.49 10.07
C LEU A 354 -0.56 6.00 10.19
N GLU A 355 -0.60 6.50 11.42
CA GLU A 355 -0.75 7.91 11.75
C GLU A 355 -0.16 8.21 13.14
N PHE A 356 0.38 9.41 13.31
CA PHE A 356 1.07 9.83 14.54
C PHE A 356 0.74 11.27 14.87
N HIS A 357 0.79 11.63 16.15
CA HIS A 357 0.60 13.03 16.56
C HIS A 357 1.62 13.94 15.86
N THR A 358 2.91 13.61 16.00
CA THR A 358 4.02 14.36 15.42
C THR A 358 4.78 13.52 14.40
N VAL A 359 5.03 14.08 13.23
CA VAL A 359 5.87 13.46 12.20
C VAL A 359 6.97 14.42 11.76
N ILE A 360 8.20 13.92 11.72
CA ILE A 360 9.33 14.54 11.06
C ILE A 360 9.56 13.77 9.75
N VAL A 361 9.51 14.45 8.61
CA VAL A 361 9.81 13.86 7.30
C VAL A 361 11.22 14.26 6.90
N ASP A 362 12.14 13.29 6.79
CA ASP A 362 13.51 13.51 6.36
C ASP A 362 13.64 13.43 4.84
N LEU A 363 14.07 14.54 4.22
CA LEU A 363 14.27 14.64 2.78
C LEU A 363 15.71 14.33 2.32
N ALA A 364 16.66 14.14 3.22
CA ALA A 364 18.09 14.21 2.91
C ALA A 364 18.66 13.07 2.05
N ASP A 365 18.05 11.88 2.03
CA ASP A 365 18.58 10.74 1.27
C ASP A 365 17.52 9.68 0.93
N GLY A 366 17.77 8.92 -0.13
CA GLY A 366 17.05 7.70 -0.51
C GLY A 366 15.98 7.86 -1.61
N TRP A 367 15.80 9.07 -2.13
CA TRP A 367 14.76 9.38 -3.12
C TRP A 367 15.18 8.98 -4.53
N ASN A 368 14.31 8.29 -5.26
CA ASN A 368 14.59 7.86 -6.63
C ASN A 368 14.25 8.94 -7.65
N LEU A 369 14.82 10.14 -7.49
CA LEU A 369 14.48 11.29 -8.31
C LEU A 369 15.75 12.01 -8.80
N ARG A 370 15.90 12.08 -10.12
CA ARG A 370 16.98 12.77 -10.85
C ARG A 370 16.37 13.84 -11.75
N LYS A 371 17.20 14.76 -12.23
CA LYS A 371 16.79 15.87 -13.09
C LYS A 371 16.16 15.42 -14.41
N ASP A 372 16.51 14.23 -14.88
CA ASP A 372 16.05 13.56 -16.11
C ASP A 372 15.10 12.39 -15.84
N SER A 373 14.66 12.18 -14.58
CA SER A 373 13.73 11.11 -14.25
C SER A 373 12.46 11.20 -15.10
N PRO A 374 11.98 10.06 -15.67
CA PRO A 374 10.69 9.96 -16.33
C PRO A 374 9.56 10.49 -15.45
N GLU A 375 8.52 11.01 -16.10
CA GLU A 375 7.37 11.60 -15.41
C GLU A 375 6.73 10.62 -14.41
N GLN A 376 6.61 9.35 -14.76
CA GLN A 376 6.03 8.31 -13.90
C GLN A 376 6.81 8.16 -12.59
N ILE A 377 8.14 8.23 -12.64
CA ILE A 377 9.01 8.16 -11.45
C ILE A 377 8.83 9.42 -10.60
N ARG A 378 8.76 10.61 -11.22
CA ARG A 378 8.50 11.86 -10.51
C ARG A 378 7.17 11.82 -9.78
N GLU A 379 6.12 11.40 -10.49
CA GLU A 379 4.77 11.33 -9.92
C GLU A 379 4.68 10.34 -8.77
N GLU A 380 5.40 9.23 -8.83
CA GLU A 380 5.48 8.29 -7.72
C GLU A 380 6.23 8.87 -6.52
N GLU A 381 7.37 9.52 -6.71
CA GLU A 381 8.09 10.14 -5.59
C GLU A 381 7.29 11.31 -4.96
N HIS A 382 6.46 12.01 -5.73
CA HIS A 382 5.46 12.92 -5.17
C HIS A 382 4.40 12.21 -4.32
N ARG A 383 3.92 11.02 -4.73
CA ARG A 383 3.01 10.19 -3.94
C ARG A 383 3.68 9.67 -2.66
N VAL A 384 4.95 9.28 -2.73
CA VAL A 384 5.75 8.89 -1.55
C VAL A 384 5.86 10.06 -0.57
N LEU A 385 6.16 11.26 -1.05
CA LEU A 385 6.20 12.46 -0.23
C LEU A 385 4.82 12.79 0.37
N TYR A 386 3.74 12.71 -0.41
CA TYR A 386 2.36 12.86 0.09
C TYR A 386 2.06 11.88 1.22
N VAL A 387 2.39 10.60 1.04
CA VAL A 387 2.20 9.57 2.06
C VAL A 387 2.94 9.96 3.34
N ALA A 388 4.20 10.39 3.26
CA ALA A 388 4.98 10.81 4.43
C ALA A 388 4.34 11.99 5.17
N LEU A 389 3.97 13.06 4.46
CA LEU A 389 3.40 14.27 5.06
C LEU A 389 2.02 14.01 5.71
N SER A 390 1.20 13.18 5.06
CA SER A 390 -0.17 12.85 5.50
C SER A 390 -0.24 11.85 6.67
N ARG A 391 0.90 11.43 7.23
CA ARG A 391 0.94 10.63 8.48
C ARG A 391 0.78 11.48 9.74
N ALA A 392 1.03 12.78 9.66
CA ALA A 392 0.91 13.70 10.78
C ALA A 392 -0.56 14.02 11.09
N LYS A 393 -0.93 13.95 12.38
CA LYS A 393 -2.24 14.41 12.87
C LYS A 393 -2.20 15.90 13.22
N ASP A 394 -1.17 16.33 13.95
CA ASP A 394 -1.16 17.63 14.65
C ASP A 394 0.12 18.46 14.42
N CYS A 395 1.27 17.78 14.31
CA CYS A 395 2.56 18.42 14.11
C CYS A 395 3.33 17.77 12.96
N LEU A 396 3.77 18.58 12.01
CA LEU A 396 4.53 18.16 10.83
C LEU A 396 5.80 18.99 10.70
N ILE A 397 6.95 18.32 10.75
CA ILE A 397 8.25 18.93 10.56
C ILE A 397 8.87 18.38 9.28
N ILE A 398 9.28 19.26 8.37
CA ILE A 398 9.98 18.88 7.14
C ILE A 398 11.46 19.18 7.32
N LEU A 399 12.26 18.13 7.34
CA LEU A 399 13.70 18.20 7.56
C LEU A 399 14.44 18.13 6.23
N GLY A 400 15.31 19.11 6.01
CA GLY A 400 16.28 19.09 4.91
C GLY A 400 17.68 19.43 5.41
N LYS A 401 18.60 19.55 4.48
CA LYS A 401 20.01 19.80 4.70
C LYS A 401 20.32 21.28 4.49
N ARG A 402 21.21 21.83 5.33
CA ARG A 402 21.64 23.23 5.22
C ARG A 402 22.62 23.40 4.07
N THR A 403 23.66 22.58 4.02
CA THR A 403 24.61 22.47 2.91
C THR A 403 24.03 21.64 1.76
N GLY A 404 23.58 22.31 0.69
CA GLY A 404 23.25 21.66 -0.58
C GLY A 404 24.50 21.07 -1.21
N SER A 405 24.38 19.94 -1.92
CA SER A 405 25.51 19.22 -2.51
C SER A 405 26.20 19.94 -3.69
N GLY A 406 25.92 21.23 -3.92
CA GLY A 406 26.30 21.98 -5.12
C GLY A 406 25.58 21.53 -6.40
N ARG A 407 24.85 20.41 -6.35
CA ARG A 407 24.00 19.85 -7.41
C ARG A 407 22.55 19.90 -6.98
N GLU A 408 21.64 20.14 -7.93
CA GLU A 408 20.20 20.09 -7.69
C GLU A 408 19.78 18.63 -7.39
N THR A 409 19.36 18.38 -6.16
CA THR A 409 18.94 17.05 -5.69
C THR A 409 17.42 16.93 -5.56
N ALA A 410 16.91 15.69 -5.45
CA ALA A 410 15.53 15.42 -5.06
C ALA A 410 15.13 16.17 -3.78
N GLU A 411 16.05 16.21 -2.82
CA GLU A 411 15.93 16.93 -1.57
C GLU A 411 15.71 18.43 -1.81
N ASP A 412 16.59 19.08 -2.58
CA ASP A 412 16.50 20.51 -2.87
C ASP A 412 15.17 20.86 -3.54
N LEU A 413 14.77 20.03 -4.51
CA LEU A 413 13.51 20.15 -5.22
C LEU A 413 12.32 20.06 -4.25
N PHE A 414 12.24 18.99 -3.44
CA PHE A 414 11.13 18.80 -2.51
C PHE A 414 11.10 19.85 -1.41
N PHE A 415 12.25 20.21 -0.84
CA PHE A 415 12.31 21.28 0.15
C PHE A 415 11.90 22.63 -0.44
N SER A 416 12.15 22.87 -1.73
CA SER A 416 11.73 24.10 -2.44
C SER A 416 10.21 24.27 -2.49
N TYR A 417 9.45 23.17 -2.53
CA TYR A 417 7.99 23.20 -2.64
C TYR A 417 7.32 23.89 -1.45
N PHE A 418 8.01 23.94 -0.31
CA PHE A 418 7.47 24.45 0.94
C PHE A 418 8.06 25.81 1.33
N LYS A 419 8.96 26.38 0.51
CA LYS A 419 9.73 27.59 0.86
C LYS A 419 8.87 28.82 1.17
N ARG A 420 7.76 28.99 0.46
CA ARG A 420 6.89 30.16 0.57
C ARG A 420 5.84 30.00 1.67
N ASP A 421 5.32 28.79 1.85
CA ASP A 421 4.07 28.58 2.61
C ASP A 421 4.27 28.07 4.04
N ILE A 422 5.48 27.58 4.37
CA ILE A 422 5.79 26.93 5.64
C ILE A 422 6.94 27.67 6.36
N PRO A 423 6.78 28.08 7.62
CA PRO A 423 7.84 28.79 8.36
C PRO A 423 9.03 27.89 8.70
N ILE A 424 10.18 28.51 8.98
CA ILE A 424 11.34 27.82 9.58
C ILE A 424 11.08 27.69 11.08
N LEU A 425 11.27 26.49 11.64
CA LEU A 425 11.20 26.30 13.09
C LEU A 425 12.40 26.99 13.74
N LYS A 426 12.15 27.86 14.70
CA LYS A 426 13.20 28.47 15.51
C LYS A 426 13.52 27.51 16.66
N SER A 427 14.82 27.34 16.94
CA SER A 427 15.35 26.59 18.08
C SER A 427 15.01 27.24 19.40
#